data_AF-A0A2E4CUY3-F1
#
_entry.id   AF-A0A2E4CUY3-F1
#
_cell.length_a   1.000
_cell.length_b   1.000
_cell.length_c   1.000
_cell.angle_alpha   90.00
_cell.angle_beta   90.00
_cell.angle_gamma   90.00
#
_symmetry.space_group_name_H-M   'P 1'
#
loop_
_entity.id
_entity.type
_entity.pdbx_description
1 polymer ?
#
loop_
_entity_poly.entity_id
_entity_poly.type
_entity_poly.pdbx_seq_one_letter_code
_entity_poly.pdbx_strand_id
1 'polypeptide(L)'
;MEFIAPFVFFAIILVMATLGAVLLVFFVWPDAGLRARTAYAAMLGPGIVLTPLLLFMFEGGEEVIFGALGMAIVAAACALVVGWPVSHVATRRLARATMIDVSTFE
;
A
#
# COMPACT_ATOMS: atom_id res chain seq x y z
N MET A 1 -11.15 -15.65 -20.74
CA MET A 1 -10.44 -14.37 -20.54
C MET A 1 -11.16 -13.44 -19.57
N GLU A 2 -12.49 -13.53 -19.44
CA GLU A 2 -13.29 -12.64 -18.55
C GLU A 2 -12.92 -12.72 -17.06
N PHE A 3 -12.50 -13.88 -16.56
CA PHE A 3 -12.10 -14.01 -15.14
C PHE A 3 -10.71 -13.47 -14.82
N ILE A 4 -9.79 -13.38 -15.78
CA ILE A 4 -8.39 -12.95 -15.50
C ILE A 4 -8.30 -11.41 -15.44
N ALA A 5 -9.07 -10.72 -16.28
CA ALA A 5 -9.10 -9.26 -16.34
C ALA A 5 -9.35 -8.58 -14.98
N PRO A 6 -10.34 -8.97 -14.16
CA PRO A 6 -10.57 -8.32 -12.87
C PRO A 6 -9.42 -8.55 -11.88
N PHE A 7 -8.78 -9.72 -11.86
CA PHE A 7 -7.61 -9.96 -10.99
C PHE A 7 -6.42 -9.09 -11.39
N VAL A 8 -6.14 -8.99 -12.69
CA VAL A 8 -5.06 -8.13 -13.19
C VAL A 8 -5.35 -6.66 -12.88
N PHE A 9 -6.59 -6.21 -13.10
CA PHE A 9 -6.99 -4.84 -12.80
C PHE A 9 -6.88 -4.52 -11.30
N PHE A 10 -7.33 -5.44 -10.45
CA PHE A 10 -7.18 -5.32 -9.00
C PHE A 10 -5.71 -5.25 -8.59
N ALA A 11 -4.85 -6.10 -9.15
CA ALA A 11 -3.42 -6.06 -8.88
C ALA A 11 -2.79 -4.71 -9.30
N ILE A 12 -3.16 -4.17 -10.46
CA ILE A 12 -2.70 -2.85 -10.93
C ILE A 12 -3.12 -1.75 -9.96
N ILE A 13 -4.39 -1.74 -9.53
CA ILE A 13 -4.89 -0.77 -8.54
C ILE A 13 -4.07 -0.86 -7.25
N LEU A 14 -3.81 -2.08 -6.78
CA LEU A 14 -3.10 -2.30 -5.53
C LEU A 14 -1.64 -1.82 -5.61
N VAL A 15 -0.98 -2.03 -6.76
CA VAL A 15 0.35 -1.47 -7.04
C VAL A 15 0.30 0.06 -7.03
N MET A 16 -0.63 0.67 -7.75
CA MET A 16 -0.76 2.13 -7.85
C MET A 16 -1.06 2.77 -6.49
N ALA A 17 -1.98 2.19 -5.72
CA ALA A 17 -2.30 2.63 -4.36
C ALA A 17 -1.09 2.52 -3.44
N THR A 18 -0.30 1.44 -3.56
CA THR A 18 0.94 1.27 -2.78
C THR A 18 1.99 2.32 -3.16
N LEU A 19 2.15 2.64 -4.44
CA LEU A 19 3.05 3.72 -4.88
C LEU A 19 2.62 5.09 -4.34
N GLY A 20 1.32 5.39 -4.37
CA GLY A 20 0.76 6.59 -3.72
C GLY A 20 1.03 6.62 -2.22
N ALA A 21 0.85 5.48 -1.54
CA ALA A 21 1.15 5.35 -0.11
C ALA A 21 2.64 5.57 0.21
N VAL A 22 3.55 5.09 -0.65
CA VAL A 22 5.00 5.35 -0.50
C VAL A 22 5.29 6.86 -0.53
N LEU A 23 4.71 7.59 -1.48
CA LEU A 23 4.88 9.04 -1.58
C LEU A 23 4.31 9.75 -0.35
N LEU A 24 3.11 9.37 0.07
CA LEU A 24 2.45 9.93 1.24
C LEU A 24 3.27 9.72 2.51
N VAL A 25 3.80 8.51 2.72
CA VAL A 25 4.63 8.20 3.89
C VAL A 25 5.96 8.96 3.86
N PHE A 26 6.55 9.17 2.69
CA PHE A 26 7.75 10.00 2.55
C PHE A 26 7.50 11.47 2.91
N PHE A 27 6.32 11.99 2.58
CA PHE A 27 5.94 13.38 2.86
C PHE A 27 5.49 13.60 4.31
N VAL A 28 4.68 12.69 4.86
CA VAL A 28 4.10 12.81 6.22
C VAL A 28 5.14 12.48 7.30
N TRP A 29 6.06 11.54 7.04
CA TRP A 29 7.08 11.12 8.01
C TRP A 29 8.51 11.29 7.45
N PRO A 30 9.00 12.54 7.31
CA PRO A 30 10.32 12.86 6.75
C PRO A 30 11.50 12.40 7.63
N ASP A 31 11.28 12.10 8.91
CA ASP A 31 12.32 11.61 9.82
C ASP A 31 12.31 10.08 10.00
N ALA A 32 11.27 9.40 9.51
CA ALA A 32 11.17 7.95 9.64
C ALA A 32 12.24 7.24 8.80
N GLY A 33 12.93 6.28 9.42
CA GLY A 33 13.91 5.44 8.73
C GLY A 33 13.29 4.64 7.58
N LEU A 34 14.11 4.28 6.58
CA LEU A 34 13.67 3.60 5.36
C LEU A 34 12.82 2.35 5.64
N ARG A 35 13.19 1.55 6.65
CA ARG A 35 12.48 0.33 7.05
C ARG A 35 11.06 0.61 7.57
N ALA A 36 10.91 1.65 8.38
CA ALA A 36 9.61 2.06 8.90
C ALA A 36 8.72 2.56 7.75
N ARG A 37 9.27 3.39 6.85
CA ARG A 37 8.54 3.86 5.67
C ARG A 37 8.04 2.73 4.78
N THR A 38 8.88 1.72 4.53
CA THR A 38 8.46 0.53 3.76
C THR A 38 7.33 -0.21 4.42
N ALA A 39 7.37 -0.40 5.75
CA ALA A 39 6.34 -1.12 6.48
C ALA A 39 5.01 -0.36 6.45
N TYR A 40 5.03 0.95 6.74
CA TYR A 40 3.82 1.77 6.69
C TYR A 40 3.20 1.81 5.30
N ALA A 41 4.01 2.01 4.26
CA ALA A 41 3.51 2.05 2.89
C ALA A 41 2.97 0.68 2.42
N ALA A 42 3.59 -0.43 2.85
CA ALA A 42 3.12 -1.78 2.54
C ALA A 42 1.75 -2.08 3.13
N MET A 43 1.41 -1.50 4.29
CA MET A 43 0.09 -1.66 4.92
C MET A 43 -0.94 -0.66 4.39
N LEU A 44 -0.53 0.60 4.18
CA LEU A 44 -1.42 1.66 3.70
C LEU A 44 -1.99 1.38 2.31
N GLY A 45 -1.18 0.89 1.36
CA GLY A 45 -1.64 0.61 -0.01
C GLY A 45 -2.86 -0.32 -0.05
N PRO A 46 -2.75 -1.57 0.44
CA PRO A 46 -3.87 -2.50 0.56
C PRO A 46 -4.99 -1.98 1.46
N GLY A 47 -4.65 -1.31 2.58
CA GLY A 47 -5.63 -0.75 3.49
C GLY A 47 -6.58 0.22 2.77
N ILE A 48 -6.04 1.17 2.00
CA ILE A 48 -6.82 2.16 1.23
C ILE A 48 -7.74 1.48 0.22
N VAL A 49 -7.25 0.45 -0.48
CA VAL A 49 -8.03 -0.28 -1.49
C VAL A 49 -9.19 -1.06 -0.84
N LEU A 50 -9.00 -1.55 0.37
CA LEU A 50 -9.98 -2.38 1.09
C LEU A 50 -10.95 -1.55 1.94
N THR A 51 -10.66 -0.27 2.20
CA THR A 51 -11.55 0.62 2.99
C THR A 51 -12.99 0.69 2.46
N PRO A 52 -13.26 0.84 1.14
CA PRO A 52 -14.63 0.90 0.65
C PRO A 52 -15.42 -0.38 0.94
N LEU A 53 -14.79 -1.54 0.78
CA LEU A 53 -15.40 -2.84 1.10
C LEU A 53 -15.77 -2.92 2.57
N LEU A 54 -14.86 -2.48 3.44
CA LEU A 54 -15.09 -2.45 4.88
C LEU A 54 -16.28 -1.54 5.24
N LEU A 55 -16.41 -0.35 4.61
CA LEU A 55 -17.53 0.56 4.82
C LEU A 55 -18.87 -0.06 4.39
N PHE A 56 -18.92 -0.75 3.25
CA PHE A 56 -20.13 -1.45 2.81
C PHE A 56 -20.59 -2.53 3.80
N MET A 57 -19.65 -3.22 4.45
CA MET A 57 -20.00 -4.23 5.46
C MET A 57 -20.62 -3.62 6.72
N PHE A 58 -20.20 -2.41 7.12
CA PHE A 58 -20.78 -1.72 8.28
C PHE A 58 -22.24 -1.31 8.05
N GLU A 59 -22.62 -0.97 6.81
CA GLU A 59 -24.00 -0.61 6.49
C GLU A 59 -24.95 -1.81 6.47
N GLY A 60 -24.45 -3.01 6.17
CA GLY A 60 -25.25 -4.22 6.01
C GLY A 60 -25.74 -4.87 7.31
N GLY A 61 -25.22 -4.47 8.48
CA GLY A 61 -25.66 -4.98 9.79
C GLY A 61 -25.35 -6.45 10.09
N GLU A 62 -24.73 -7.19 9.16
CA GLU A 62 -24.21 -8.55 9.38
C GLU A 62 -23.05 -8.55 10.40
N GLU A 63 -22.65 -9.74 10.86
CA GLU A 63 -21.64 -9.98 11.89
C GLU A 63 -20.28 -9.29 11.59
N VAL A 64 -20.22 -8.00 11.91
CA VAL A 64 -19.12 -7.08 11.59
C VAL A 64 -17.77 -7.62 12.05
N ILE A 65 -17.74 -8.36 13.15
CA ILE A 65 -16.53 -8.93 13.74
C ILE A 65 -15.89 -9.96 12.80
N PHE A 66 -16.66 -10.92 12.28
CA PHE A 66 -16.12 -11.95 11.38
C PHE A 66 -15.76 -11.35 10.01
N GLY A 67 -16.57 -10.40 9.53
CA GLY A 67 -16.27 -9.65 8.32
C GLY A 67 -14.98 -8.85 8.40
N ALA A 68 -14.80 -8.07 9.46
CA ALA A 68 -13.60 -7.29 9.70
C ALA A 68 -12.35 -8.18 9.85
N LEU A 69 -12.49 -9.34 10.50
CA LEU A 69 -11.38 -10.29 10.64
C LEU A 69 -10.99 -10.91 9.29
N GLY A 70 -11.97 -11.29 8.47
CA GLY A 70 -11.73 -11.75 7.09
C GLY A 70 -11.02 -10.68 6.26
N MET A 71 -11.48 -9.43 6.34
CA MET A 71 -10.86 -8.30 5.66
C MET A 71 -9.44 -8.02 6.14
N ALA A 72 -9.18 -8.15 7.45
CA ALA A 72 -7.83 -8.00 7.99
C ALA A 72 -6.86 -9.06 7.45
N ILE A 73 -7.33 -10.31 7.29
CA ILE A 73 -6.54 -11.39 6.70
C ILE A 73 -6.24 -11.10 5.22
N VAL A 74 -7.25 -10.67 4.46
CA VAL A 74 -7.07 -10.29 3.05
C VAL A 74 -6.11 -9.11 2.92
N ALA A 75 -6.25 -8.08 3.77
CA ALA A 75 -5.34 -6.95 3.82
C ALA A 75 -3.89 -7.38 4.11
N ALA A 76 -3.69 -8.28 5.07
CA ALA A 76 -2.38 -8.83 5.40
C ALA A 76 -1.79 -9.63 4.23
N ALA A 77 -2.60 -10.45 3.54
CA ALA A 77 -2.17 -11.20 2.37
C ALA A 77 -1.77 -10.26 1.22
N CYS A 78 -2.59 -9.26 0.91
CA CYS A 78 -2.28 -8.25 -0.11
C CYS A 78 -1.03 -7.44 0.26
N ALA A 79 -0.85 -7.09 1.53
CA ALA A 79 0.33 -6.39 2.02
C ALA A 79 1.60 -7.25 1.86
N LEU A 80 1.54 -8.55 2.15
CA LEU A 80 2.70 -9.43 2.00
C LEU A 80 3.03 -9.74 0.53
N VAL A 81 2.01 -10.04 -0.28
CA VAL A 81 2.20 -10.52 -1.67
C VAL A 81 2.53 -9.39 -2.63
N VAL A 82 1.92 -8.21 -2.45
CA VAL A 82 2.05 -7.09 -3.40
C VAL A 82 2.56 -5.83 -2.71
N GLY A 83 1.98 -5.45 -1.57
CA GLY A 83 2.33 -4.21 -0.88
C GLY A 83 3.81 -4.13 -0.49
N TRP A 84 4.35 -5.20 0.08
CA TRP A 84 5.73 -5.33 0.54
C TRP A 84 6.75 -5.26 -0.61
N PRO A 85 6.69 -6.10 -1.65
CA PRO A 85 7.67 -6.02 -2.74
C PRO A 85 7.61 -4.66 -3.46
N VAL A 86 6.42 -4.13 -3.70
CA VAL A 86 6.23 -2.83 -4.36
C VAL A 86 6.80 -1.71 -3.50
N SER A 87 6.43 -1.64 -2.21
CA SER A 87 6.91 -0.59 -1.32
C SER A 87 8.42 -0.69 -1.13
N HIS A 88 8.97 -1.89 -1.00
CA HIS A 88 10.40 -2.11 -0.81
C HIS A 88 11.24 -1.60 -1.99
N VAL A 89 10.79 -1.87 -3.23
CA VAL A 89 11.48 -1.38 -4.43
C VAL A 89 11.28 0.12 -4.59
N ALA A 90 10.05 0.61 -4.44
CA ALA A 90 9.70 2.01 -4.69
C ALA A 90 10.37 2.96 -3.68
N THR A 91 10.31 2.66 -2.38
CA THR A 91 10.96 3.47 -1.33
C THR A 91 12.47 3.58 -1.52
N ARG A 92 13.16 2.49 -1.91
CA ARG A 92 14.59 2.50 -2.21
C ARG A 92 14.92 3.35 -3.42
N ARG A 93 14.13 3.24 -4.49
CA ARG A 93 14.30 4.07 -5.70
C ARG A 93 14.08 5.53 -5.39
N LEU A 94 13.01 5.84 -4.63
CA LEU A 94 12.69 7.20 -4.23
C LEU A 94 13.78 7.80 -3.35
N ALA A 95 14.26 7.06 -2.33
CA ALA A 95 15.35 7.51 -1.47
C ALA A 95 16.63 7.85 -2.26
N ARG A 96 16.94 7.08 -3.31
CA ARG A 96 18.07 7.38 -4.21
C ARG A 96 17.83 8.62 -5.05
N ALA A 97 16.62 8.81 -5.58
CA ALA A 97 16.27 9.98 -6.38
C ALA A 97 16.21 11.27 -5.55
N THR A 98 15.89 11.18 -4.25
CA THR A 98 15.82 12.33 -3.34
C THR A 98 17.16 12.67 -2.67
N MET A 99 18.20 11.83 -2.82
CA MET A 99 19.56 12.26 -2.47
C MET A 99 19.98 13.30 -3.50
N ILE A 100 19.80 14.57 -3.14
CA ILE A 100 20.28 15.70 -3.93
C ILE A 100 21.78 15.52 -4.10
N ASP A 101 22.21 15.44 -5.36
CA ASP A 101 23.61 15.31 -5.73
C ASP A 101 24.31 16.61 -5.36
N VAL A 102 25.05 16.60 -4.25
CA VAL A 102 25.76 17.77 -3.71
C VAL A 102 26.78 18.30 -4.73
N SER A 103 27.24 17.46 -5.66
CA SER A 103 28.11 17.85 -6.78
C SER A 103 27.43 18.71 -7.85
N THR A 104 26.11 18.95 -7.76
CA THR A 104 25.42 19.91 -8.65
C THR A 104 25.61 21.36 -8.16
N PHE A 105 26.05 21.54 -6.91
CA PHE A 105 26.27 22.84 -6.29
C PHE A 105 27.76 23.17 -6.07
N GLU A 106 28.67 22.30 -6.51
CA GLU A 106 30.12 22.57 -6.66
C GLU A 106 30.44 22.89 -8.13
#